data_AF-A0AAD8IW35-F1
#
_entry.id   AF-A0AAD8IW35-F1
#
_cell.length_a   1.000
_cell.length_b   1.000
_cell.length_c   1.000
_cell.angle_alpha   90.00
_cell.angle_beta   90.00
_cell.angle_gamma   90.00
#
_symmetry.space_group_name_H-M   'P 1'
#
loop_
_entity.id
_entity.type
_entity.pdbx_description
1 polymer ?
#
loop_
_entity_poly.entity_id
_entity_poly.type
_entity_poly.pdbx_seq_one_letter_code
_entity_poly.pdbx_strand_id
1 'polypeptide(L)'
;MLLLPFTTFNLWRVAETTSLELDIELLSKQLLEMAREEDLFGWLKRVRRRLHEYPELAFEEYNTSQLIRSELDLLGIQYSCPVAKTGVVALIGSGETPFFSLRADMDALPIQVFSFTK
;
A
#
# COMPACT_ATOMS: atom_id res chain seq x y z
N MET A 1 15.75 -53.13 -20.16
CA MET A 1 16.43 -52.54 -19.00
C MET A 1 17.00 -51.20 -19.41
N LEU A 2 16.23 -50.12 -19.24
CA LEU A 2 16.71 -48.73 -19.36
C LEU A 2 16.20 -47.99 -18.13
N LEU A 3 17.08 -47.78 -17.17
CA LEU A 3 16.87 -46.96 -15.99
C LEU A 3 17.14 -45.51 -16.39
N LEU A 4 16.11 -44.68 -16.50
CA LEU A 4 16.28 -43.22 -16.50
C LEU A 4 16.32 -42.76 -15.03
N PRO A 5 17.34 -41.99 -14.61
CA PRO A 5 17.51 -41.63 -13.21
C PRO A 5 16.45 -40.61 -12.79
N PHE A 6 15.84 -40.85 -11.63
CA PHE A 6 14.86 -39.99 -10.93
C PHE A 6 15.41 -38.61 -10.49
N THR A 7 16.54 -38.15 -11.03
CA THR A 7 17.25 -36.96 -10.55
C THR A 7 16.90 -35.67 -11.29
N THR A 8 16.17 -35.73 -12.41
CA THR A 8 15.83 -34.53 -13.20
C THR A 8 14.62 -33.75 -12.66
N PHE A 9 13.77 -34.37 -11.85
CA PHE A 9 12.52 -33.74 -11.39
C PHE A 9 12.73 -32.67 -10.29
N ASN A 10 13.79 -32.80 -9.47
CA ASN A 10 14.06 -31.87 -8.37
C ASN A 10 14.89 -30.64 -8.80
N LEU A 11 15.67 -30.75 -9.87
CA LEU A 11 16.56 -29.66 -10.30
C LEU A 11 15.79 -28.50 -10.92
N TRP A 12 14.76 -28.79 -11.73
CA TRP A 12 13.92 -27.76 -12.35
C TRP A 12 13.05 -27.02 -11.33
N ARG A 13 12.48 -27.73 -10.34
CA ARG A 13 11.65 -27.11 -9.30
C ARG A 13 12.46 -26.19 -8.38
N VAL A 14 13.70 -26.58 -8.05
CA VAL A 14 14.63 -25.72 -7.29
C VAL A 14 15.02 -24.50 -8.12
N ALA A 15 15.30 -24.67 -9.41
CA ALA A 15 15.61 -23.55 -10.30
C ALA A 15 14.45 -22.54 -10.44
N GLU A 16 13.20 -23.00 -10.54
CA GLU A 16 12.01 -22.12 -10.58
C GLU A 16 11.81 -21.34 -9.28
N THR A 17 12.02 -22.01 -8.14
CA THR A 17 11.90 -21.36 -6.82
C THR A 17 12.96 -20.27 -6.66
N THR A 18 14.21 -20.56 -7.04
CA THR A 18 15.31 -19.58 -7.00
C THR A 18 15.09 -18.42 -7.97
N SER A 19 14.57 -18.66 -9.18
CA SER A 19 14.24 -17.58 -10.11
C SER A 19 13.13 -16.67 -9.59
N LEU A 20 12.08 -17.25 -8.99
CA LEU A 20 10.97 -16.48 -8.40
C LEU A 20 11.42 -15.66 -7.18
N GLU A 21 12.28 -16.23 -6.33
CA GLU A 21 12.87 -15.51 -5.19
C GLU A 21 13.72 -14.32 -5.66
N LEU A 22 14.56 -14.52 -6.69
CA LEU A 22 15.35 -13.46 -7.32
C LEU A 22 14.47 -12.38 -7.97
N ASP A 23 13.37 -12.77 -8.62
CA ASP A 23 12.42 -11.85 -9.25
C ASP A 23 11.68 -11.00 -8.21
N ILE A 24 11.26 -11.61 -7.09
CA ILE A 24 10.62 -10.91 -5.97
C ILE A 24 11.61 -9.95 -5.30
N GLU A 25 12.86 -10.35 -5.10
CA GLU A 25 13.89 -9.49 -4.51
C GLU A 25 14.16 -8.27 -5.42
N LEU A 26 14.30 -8.51 -6.72
CA LEU A 26 14.49 -7.44 -7.71
C LEU A 26 13.28 -6.49 -7.75
N LEU A 27 12.07 -7.04 -7.81
CA LEU A 27 10.83 -6.25 -7.82
C LEU A 27 10.69 -5.42 -6.54
N SER A 28 10.97 -6.02 -5.38
CA SER A 28 10.93 -5.33 -4.09
C SER A 28 11.92 -4.17 -4.06
N LYS A 29 13.14 -4.38 -4.58
CA LYS A 29 14.15 -3.34 -4.69
C LYS A 29 13.69 -2.21 -5.62
N GLN A 30 13.15 -2.56 -6.79
CA GLN A 30 12.62 -1.57 -7.74
C GLN A 30 11.49 -0.74 -7.12
N LEU A 31 10.55 -1.40 -6.43
CA LEU A 31 9.45 -0.72 -5.74
C LEU A 31 9.95 0.24 -4.67
N LEU A 32 10.97 -0.16 -3.89
CA LEU A 32 11.57 0.70 -2.88
C LEU A 32 12.31 1.90 -3.48
N GLU A 33 12.97 1.75 -4.62
CA GLU A 33 13.60 2.87 -5.31
C GLU A 33 12.56 3.82 -5.92
N MET A 34 11.51 3.28 -6.55
CA MET A 34 10.37 4.08 -7.03
C MET A 34 9.69 4.85 -5.90
N ALA A 35 9.56 4.25 -4.72
CA ALA A 35 9.00 4.90 -3.53
C ALA A 35 9.84 6.09 -3.02
N ARG A 36 11.12 6.16 -3.39
CA ARG A 36 12.08 7.21 -3.00
C ARG A 36 12.21 8.33 -4.02
N GLU A 37 11.60 8.20 -5.19
CA GLU A 37 11.57 9.26 -6.21
C GLU A 37 11.05 10.57 -5.62
N GLU A 38 11.72 11.68 -5.93
CA GLU A 38 11.52 12.96 -5.26
C GLU A 38 10.07 13.47 -5.36
N ASP A 39 9.42 13.27 -6.50
CA ASP A 39 8.04 13.71 -6.71
C ASP A 39 7.05 12.96 -5.83
N LEU A 40 7.18 11.62 -5.77
CA LEU A 40 6.34 10.77 -4.95
C LEU A 40 6.61 11.02 -3.46
N PHE A 41 7.87 11.08 -3.07
CA PHE A 41 8.26 11.38 -1.69
C PHE A 41 7.80 12.78 -1.26
N GLY A 42 7.88 13.75 -2.17
CA GLY A 42 7.34 15.10 -2.00
C GLY A 42 5.84 15.09 -1.77
N TRP A 43 5.08 14.35 -2.58
CA TRP A 43 3.63 14.18 -2.42
C TRP A 43 3.28 13.50 -1.08
N LEU A 44 3.92 12.40 -0.72
CA LEU A 44 3.72 11.70 0.57
C LEU A 44 3.94 12.64 1.77
N LYS A 45 5.01 13.45 1.75
CA LYS A 45 5.26 14.45 2.80
C LYS A 45 4.13 15.48 2.89
N ARG A 46 3.59 15.96 1.76
CA ARG A 46 2.49 16.93 1.74
C ARG A 46 1.21 16.33 2.30
N VAL A 47 0.81 15.15 1.83
CA VAL A 47 -0.39 14.45 2.33
C VAL A 47 -0.28 14.20 3.83
N ARG A 48 0.86 13.66 4.30
CA ARG A 48 1.09 13.43 5.72
C ARG A 48 0.96 14.71 6.56
N ARG A 49 1.51 15.83 6.08
CA ARG A 49 1.40 17.12 6.79
C ARG A 49 -0.04 17.58 6.91
N ARG A 50 -0.83 17.51 5.83
CA ARG A 50 -2.26 17.86 5.85
C ARG A 50 -3.05 17.00 6.84
N LEU A 51 -2.77 15.70 6.89
CA LEU A 51 -3.37 14.79 7.88
C LEU A 51 -2.99 15.16 9.33
N HIS A 52 -1.76 15.64 9.56
CA HIS A 52 -1.30 16.03 10.90
C HIS A 52 -1.73 17.45 11.31
N GLU A 53 -2.09 18.31 10.37
CA GLU A 53 -2.54 19.68 10.63
C GLU A 53 -3.92 19.71 11.31
N TYR A 54 -4.79 18.76 10.96
CA TYR A 54 -6.17 18.66 11.46
C TYR A 54 -6.47 17.22 11.91
N PRO A 55 -5.89 16.75 13.04
CA PRO A 55 -6.17 15.42 13.56
C PRO A 55 -7.65 15.30 13.98
N GLU A 56 -8.33 14.25 13.51
CA GLU A 56 -9.74 13.98 13.81
C GLU A 56 -9.88 12.71 14.65
N LEU A 57 -10.89 12.65 15.52
CA LEU A 57 -11.11 11.51 16.41
C LEU A 57 -11.79 10.35 15.68
N ALA A 58 -11.75 9.17 16.31
CA ALA A 58 -12.43 7.98 15.84
C ALA A 58 -13.90 8.24 15.48
N PHE A 59 -14.28 7.86 14.25
CA PHE A 59 -15.60 8.06 13.64
C PHE A 59 -16.01 9.50 13.30
N GLU A 60 -15.09 10.46 13.44
CA GLU A 60 -15.29 11.88 13.14
C GLU A 60 -14.33 12.38 12.05
N GLU A 61 -13.69 11.48 11.32
CA GLU A 61 -12.62 11.72 10.34
C GLU A 61 -13.17 12.21 8.99
N TYR A 62 -14.06 13.20 9.00
CA TYR A 62 -14.75 13.69 7.80
C TYR A 62 -13.78 14.36 6.81
N ASN A 63 -12.87 15.20 7.30
CA ASN A 63 -11.90 15.89 6.46
C ASN A 63 -10.81 14.94 5.96
N THR A 64 -10.37 14.02 6.82
CA THR A 64 -9.41 12.97 6.49
C THR A 64 -9.96 12.04 5.43
N SER A 65 -11.20 11.57 5.60
CA SER A 65 -11.90 10.77 4.59
C SER A 65 -12.06 11.52 3.26
N GLN A 66 -12.38 12.83 3.30
CA GLN A 66 -12.44 13.65 2.10
C GLN A 66 -11.09 13.79 1.40
N LEU A 67 -10.01 13.99 2.16
CA LEU A 67 -8.66 14.06 1.61
C LEU A 67 -8.28 12.75 0.92
N ILE A 68 -8.49 11.60 1.57
CA ILE A 68 -8.22 10.28 0.99
C ILE A 68 -8.98 10.08 -0.33
N ARG A 69 -10.27 10.40 -0.36
CA ARG A 69 -11.09 10.31 -1.57
C ARG A 69 -10.58 11.21 -2.69
N SER A 70 -10.20 12.44 -2.36
CA SER A 70 -9.66 13.38 -3.34
C SER A 70 -8.35 12.89 -3.95
N GLU A 71 -7.46 12.32 -3.15
CA GLU A 71 -6.21 11.72 -3.64
C GLU A 71 -6.48 10.47 -4.50
N LEU A 72 -7.45 9.62 -4.13
CA LEU A 72 -7.86 8.47 -4.95
C LEU A 72 -8.49 8.89 -6.29
N ASP A 73 -9.32 9.94 -6.30
CA ASP A 73 -9.91 10.52 -7.50
C ASP A 73 -8.81 11.04 -8.46
N LEU A 74 -7.79 11.73 -7.92
CA LEU A 74 -6.64 12.22 -8.71
C LEU A 74 -5.81 11.07 -9.30
N LEU A 75 -5.72 9.95 -8.59
CA LEU A 75 -5.04 8.74 -9.06
C LEU A 75 -5.91 7.89 -10.00
N GLY A 76 -7.20 8.24 -10.18
CA GLY A 76 -8.15 7.47 -10.99
C GLY A 76 -8.52 6.11 -10.38
N ILE A 77 -8.40 5.96 -9.06
CA ILE A 77 -8.67 4.71 -8.35
C ILE A 77 -10.13 4.69 -7.89
N GLN A 78 -10.85 3.63 -8.24
CA GLN A 78 -12.23 3.45 -7.79
C GLN A 78 -12.28 3.06 -6.31
N TYR A 79 -13.24 3.65 -5.58
CA TYR A 79 -13.45 3.37 -4.17
C TYR A 79 -14.94 3.37 -3.79
N SER A 80 -15.22 2.78 -2.63
CA SER A 80 -16.51 2.79 -1.96
C SER A 80 -16.42 3.60 -0.66
N CYS A 81 -17.39 4.50 -0.45
CA CYS A 81 -17.54 5.36 0.72
C CYS A 81 -19.02 5.81 0.83
N PRO A 82 -19.61 5.95 2.03
CA PRO A 82 -19.01 5.69 3.34
C PRO A 82 -19.04 4.21 3.73
N VAL A 83 -17.97 3.72 4.34
CA VAL A 83 -17.90 2.42 5.03
C VAL A 83 -17.67 2.68 6.51
N ALA A 84 -18.50 2.12 7.40
CA ALA A 84 -18.42 2.38 8.85
C ALA A 84 -18.35 3.88 9.22
N LYS A 85 -19.22 4.70 8.59
CA LYS A 85 -19.32 6.18 8.68
C LYS A 85 -18.31 6.94 7.82
N THR A 86 -17.02 6.84 8.08
CA THR A 86 -15.98 7.68 7.45
C THR A 86 -14.97 6.87 6.62
N GLY A 87 -14.94 5.54 6.80
CA GLY A 87 -13.99 4.65 6.14
C GLY A 87 -14.16 4.58 4.62
N VAL A 88 -13.04 4.30 3.95
CA VAL A 88 -12.92 4.22 2.50
C VAL A 88 -12.30 2.88 2.12
N VAL A 89 -12.86 2.21 1.11
CA VAL A 89 -12.32 0.96 0.56
C VAL A 89 -12.04 1.16 -0.92
N ALA A 90 -10.78 1.07 -1.33
CA ALA A 90 -10.35 1.22 -2.72
C ALA A 90 -10.02 -0.15 -3.34
N LEU A 91 -10.27 -0.30 -4.65
CA LEU A 91 -9.95 -1.50 -5.42
C LEU A 91 -8.95 -1.15 -6.53
N ILE A 92 -7.86 -1.91 -6.61
CA ILE A 92 -6.84 -1.78 -7.66
C ILE A 92 -6.64 -3.15 -8.30
N GLY A 93 -6.72 -3.22 -9.63
CA GLY A 93 -6.55 -4.46 -10.40
C GLY A 93 -7.81 -4.89 -11.14
N SER A 94 -7.84 -6.15 -11.60
CA SER A 94 -8.94 -6.70 -12.41
C SER A 94 -10.21 -7.03 -11.62
N GLY A 95 -10.12 -7.13 -10.30
CA GLY A 95 -11.22 -7.63 -9.46
C GLY A 95 -11.35 -9.16 -9.46
N GLU A 96 -10.35 -9.87 -9.97
CA GLU A 96 -10.30 -11.34 -9.98
C GLU A 96 -9.48 -11.89 -8.80
N THR A 97 -9.72 -13.15 -8.44
CA THR A 97 -8.98 -13.84 -7.38
C THR A 97 -7.57 -14.26 -7.82
N PRO A 98 -6.58 -14.33 -6.92
CA PRO A 98 -6.66 -14.09 -5.48
C PRO A 98 -6.63 -12.60 -5.11
N PHE A 99 -7.31 -12.25 -4.01
CA PHE A 99 -7.31 -10.88 -3.48
C PHE A 99 -6.24 -10.70 -2.40
N PHE A 100 -5.54 -9.57 -2.45
CA PHE A 100 -4.66 -9.09 -1.39
C PHE A 100 -5.20 -7.76 -0.87
N SER A 101 -5.16 -7.55 0.44
CA SER A 101 -5.67 -6.33 1.07
C SER A 101 -4.59 -5.65 1.90
N LEU A 102 -4.57 -4.32 1.84
CA LEU A 102 -3.78 -3.45 2.70
C LEU A 102 -4.74 -2.61 3.53
N ARG A 103 -4.43 -2.42 4.81
CA ARG A 103 -5.28 -1.69 5.75
C ARG A 103 -4.46 -0.64 6.50
N ALA A 104 -5.00 0.56 6.59
CA ALA A 104 -4.45 1.66 7.37
C ALA A 104 -5.58 2.33 8.17
N ASP A 105 -5.25 2.77 9.39
CA ASP A 105 -6.13 3.58 10.23
C ASP A 105 -5.93 5.07 9.98
N MET A 106 -6.95 5.85 10.30
CA MET A 106 -6.99 7.29 10.03
C MET A 106 -7.34 8.15 11.25
N ASP A 107 -7.77 7.55 12.35
CA ASP A 107 -8.13 8.26 13.56
C ASP A 107 -6.89 8.77 14.32
N ALA A 108 -7.05 9.93 14.93
CA ALA A 108 -6.07 10.52 15.83
C ALA A 108 -6.50 10.36 17.30
N LEU A 109 -5.58 10.68 18.19
CA LEU A 109 -5.81 10.69 19.64
C LEU A 109 -6.06 12.11 20.15
N PRO A 110 -6.87 12.28 21.21
CA PRO A 110 -7.14 13.57 21.84
C PRO A 110 -5.96 14.03 22.71
N ILE A 111 -4.80 14.28 22.11
CA ILE A 111 -3.58 14.72 22.79
C ILE A 111 -3.08 16.03 22.19
N GLN A 112 -2.54 16.91 23.04
CA GLN A 112 -1.88 18.12 22.56
C GLN A 112 -0.51 17.74 21.98
N VAL A 113 -0.34 17.93 20.68
CA VAL A 113 0.99 17.89 20.06
C VAL A 113 1.65 19.26 20.31
N PHE A 114 2.77 19.28 21.03
CA PHE A 114 3.56 20.50 21.19
C PHE A 114 4.22 20.83 19.86
N SER A 115 3.77 21.90 19.20
CA SER A 115 4.48 22.46 18.06
C SER A 115 5.55 23.40 18.60
N PHE A 116 6.81 22.99 18.51
CA PHE A 116 7.93 23.91 18.71
C PHE A 116 7.96 24.86 17.51
N THR A 117 7.49 26.09 17.71
CA THR A 117 7.69 27.17 16.74
C THR A 117 9.21 27.33 16.55
N LYS A 118 9.70 27.09 15.33
CA LYS A 118 11.06 27.45 14.92
C LYS A 118 11.13 28.94 14.62
#